data_AF-A0A2T4C4F9-F1
#
_entry.id   AF-A0A2T4C4F9-F1
#
_cell.length_a   1.000
_cell.length_b   1.000
_cell.length_c   1.000
_cell.angle_alpha   90.00
_cell.angle_beta   90.00
_cell.angle_gamma   90.00
#
_symmetry.space_group_name_H-M   'P 1'
#
loop_
_entity.id
_entity.type
_entity.pdbx_description
1 polymer ?
#
loop_
_entity_poly.entity_id
_entity_poly.type
_entity_poly.pdbx_seq_one_letter_code
_entity_poly.pdbx_strand_id
1 'polypeptide(L)'
;MALRQRFRNLADKLAVDAEPGLSTTQLMLVNHDLKPVERERRQWGPWNFVAFWIADSFNINTWMISSSMIIAGLSWWQAWICVWLGYSISACFIVMTGRIGATYHIGFPVIGRASFGIWGSLWPVFNRAAMACIWYGVQAYIGGTCVYLMIRSIWNGVMSSIANFATLVVNDSDFTRFARKPRDAVWSQLLTIPLGFAITSFIGIIVSSSSTVIYDQPIWSPLDLLGRFIDDGGSGQRFGVFVIALAFALAQLGTNIAANSVSAGTDMTALLPRYINIRRGSYICAVVGLAMCPYNLLSSSNQFTTYLSAYSVFLSSIAGVIVSDYYLVRRGYLETKELYDSRSTGPYFYTWGVHWRAYAAYIAGILINVVGFAGAVGTKVPMGATYIYRLNFFCGFLVSLGVYWALCKVSPVPATSDRWMEVGEDLEDEAQPTDDGSYDEEREAGVKTLDKKDVREVNF
;
A
#
# COMPACT_ATOMS: atom_id res chain seq x y z
N MET A 1 31.29 22.01 30.14
CA MET A 1 32.31 21.22 29.42
C MET A 1 31.71 20.10 28.56
N ALA A 2 30.80 19.28 29.10
CA ALA A 2 30.16 18.16 28.37
C ALA A 2 29.37 18.56 27.11
N LEU A 3 28.68 19.72 27.12
CA LEU A 3 27.93 20.20 25.96
C LEU A 3 28.86 20.55 24.78
N ARG A 4 29.98 21.25 25.04
CA ARG A 4 30.99 21.55 24.02
C ARG A 4 31.64 20.28 23.44
N GLN A 5 31.80 19.24 24.27
CA GLN A 5 32.32 17.95 23.79
C GLN A 5 31.30 17.23 22.92
N ARG A 6 30.01 17.24 23.29
CA ARG A 6 28.94 16.69 22.44
C ARG A 6 28.80 17.43 21.11
N PHE A 7 28.91 18.76 21.11
CA PHE A 7 28.90 19.56 19.88
C PHE A 7 30.11 19.28 18.99
N ARG A 8 31.32 19.14 19.57
CA ARG A 8 32.51 18.73 18.80
C ARG A 8 32.35 17.34 18.20
N ASN A 9 31.94 16.36 19.00
CA ASN A 9 31.71 14.99 18.52
C ASN A 9 30.63 14.91 17.42
N LEU A 10 29.63 15.81 17.44
CA LEU A 10 28.62 15.89 16.39
C LEU A 10 29.18 16.61 15.14
N ALA A 11 29.93 17.70 15.32
CA ALA A 11 30.58 18.41 14.23
C ALA A 11 31.59 17.51 13.49
N ASP A 12 32.37 16.72 14.23
CA ASP A 12 33.33 15.75 13.68
C ASP A 12 32.61 14.63 12.92
N LYS A 13 31.41 14.21 13.36
CA LYS A 13 30.56 13.25 12.63
C LYS A 13 29.95 13.82 11.35
N LEU A 14 29.77 15.13 11.28
CA LEU A 14 29.22 15.83 10.12
C LEU A 14 30.30 16.38 9.19
N ALA A 15 31.57 16.36 9.62
CA ALA A 15 32.69 16.84 8.85
C ALA A 15 32.93 15.92 7.63
N VAL A 16 33.24 16.54 6.50
CA VAL A 16 33.60 15.82 5.27
C VAL A 16 35.08 15.47 5.31
N ASP A 17 35.46 14.34 4.71
CA ASP A 17 36.85 13.90 4.62
C ASP A 17 37.73 15.01 4.00
N ALA A 18 38.83 15.33 4.69
CA ALA A 18 39.76 16.37 4.31
C ALA A 18 41.21 15.89 4.45
N GLU A 19 42.11 16.48 3.67
CA GLU A 19 43.53 16.14 3.73
C GLU A 19 44.14 16.50 5.11
N PRO A 20 44.99 15.63 5.69
CA PRO A 20 45.63 15.90 6.96
C PRO A 20 46.51 17.16 6.90
N GLY A 21 46.42 18.02 7.92
CA GLY A 21 47.30 19.20 8.07
C GLY A 21 46.76 20.51 7.50
N LEU A 22 45.51 20.54 7.00
CA LEU A 22 44.85 21.78 6.59
C LEU A 22 44.45 22.64 7.80
N SER A 23 44.70 23.95 7.72
CA SER A 23 44.19 24.92 8.70
C SER A 23 42.65 25.02 8.64
N THR A 24 42.02 25.50 9.71
CA THR A 24 40.55 25.71 9.75
C THR A 24 40.03 26.56 8.60
N THR A 25 40.80 27.57 8.19
CA THR A 25 40.50 28.42 7.03
C THR A 25 40.56 27.65 5.72
N GLN A 26 41.54 26.76 5.55
CA GLN A 26 41.66 25.91 4.36
C GLN A 26 40.58 24.83 4.30
N LEU A 27 40.21 24.26 5.44
CA LEU A 27 39.10 23.30 5.56
C LEU A 27 37.76 23.90 5.10
N MET A 28 37.57 25.21 5.27
CA MET A 28 36.37 25.90 4.78
C MET A 28 36.38 26.18 3.26
N LEU A 29 37.53 26.02 2.59
CA LEU A 29 37.72 26.38 1.19
C LEU A 29 37.93 25.19 0.26
N VAL A 30 38.44 24.09 0.79
CA VAL A 30 38.81 22.89 0.05
C VAL A 30 37.94 21.72 0.49
N ASN A 31 37.27 21.12 -0.48
CA ASN A 31 36.59 19.84 -0.37
C ASN A 31 36.80 19.11 -1.70
N HIS A 32 36.76 17.77 -1.70
CA HIS A 32 36.87 16.94 -2.90
C HIS A 32 35.97 17.45 -4.04
N ASP A 33 34.71 17.81 -3.76
CA ASP A 33 33.75 18.26 -4.79
C ASP A 33 33.98 19.71 -5.29
N LEU A 34 34.81 20.49 -4.59
CA LEU A 34 35.18 21.84 -4.99
C LEU A 34 36.49 21.87 -5.79
N LYS A 35 37.27 20.79 -5.78
CA LYS A 35 38.51 20.69 -6.55
C LYS A 35 38.20 20.69 -8.05
N PRO A 36 39.14 21.17 -8.90
CA PRO A 36 39.02 21.00 -10.34
C PRO A 36 38.85 19.52 -10.71
N VAL A 37 37.85 19.20 -11.53
CA VAL A 37 37.56 17.81 -11.90
C VAL A 37 38.74 17.18 -12.64
N GLU A 38 39.17 15.99 -12.22
CA GLU A 38 40.29 15.24 -12.80
C GLU A 38 40.01 14.84 -14.25
N ARG A 39 41.06 14.70 -15.09
CA ARG A 39 40.90 14.36 -16.52
C ARG A 39 40.08 13.09 -16.75
N GLU A 40 40.29 12.07 -15.92
CA GLU A 40 39.61 10.78 -15.99
C GLU A 40 38.11 10.87 -15.69
N ARG A 41 37.63 11.92 -15.00
CA ARG A 41 36.21 12.11 -14.68
C ARG A 41 35.49 13.00 -15.69
N ARG A 42 36.21 13.59 -16.66
CA ARG A 42 35.66 14.46 -17.71
C ARG A 42 35.10 13.65 -18.87
N GLN A 43 34.05 12.88 -18.59
CA GLN A 43 33.48 11.91 -19.53
C GLN A 43 32.39 12.49 -20.47
N TRP A 44 31.98 13.74 -20.25
CA TRP A 44 30.88 14.35 -21.01
C TRP A 44 31.34 14.85 -22.38
N GLY A 45 30.77 14.27 -23.44
CA GLY A 45 30.86 14.77 -24.81
C GLY A 45 29.66 15.65 -25.20
N PRO A 46 29.62 16.15 -26.45
CA PRO A 46 28.54 17.02 -26.93
C PRO A 46 27.14 16.43 -26.74
N TRP A 47 26.98 15.12 -26.98
CA TRP A 47 25.71 14.42 -26.83
C TRP A 47 25.21 14.35 -25.38
N ASN A 48 26.10 14.35 -24.38
CA ASN A 48 25.69 14.44 -22.99
C ASN A 48 25.05 15.79 -22.69
N PHE A 49 25.59 16.89 -23.24
CA PHE A 49 25.00 18.21 -23.10
C PHE A 49 23.67 18.34 -23.86
N VAL A 50 23.57 17.78 -25.07
CA VAL A 50 22.30 17.73 -25.81
C VAL A 50 21.24 16.97 -25.02
N ALA A 51 21.57 15.77 -24.52
CA ALA A 51 20.65 14.96 -23.72
C ALA A 51 20.26 15.67 -22.41
N PHE A 52 21.20 16.34 -21.75
CA PHE A 52 20.93 17.15 -20.55
C PHE A 52 19.91 18.26 -20.84
N TRP A 53 20.08 19.03 -21.91
CA TRP A 53 19.16 20.11 -22.27
C TRP A 53 17.80 19.61 -22.79
N ILE A 54 17.76 18.44 -23.44
CA ILE A 54 16.49 17.79 -23.77
C ILE A 54 15.78 17.38 -22.48
N ALA A 55 16.47 16.72 -21.56
CA ALA A 55 15.87 16.31 -20.28
C ALA A 55 15.36 17.52 -19.47
N ASP A 56 16.12 18.61 -19.43
CA ASP A 56 15.72 19.84 -18.74
C ASP A 56 14.55 20.54 -19.45
N SER A 57 14.55 20.64 -20.78
CA SER A 57 13.49 21.34 -21.53
C SER A 57 12.14 20.62 -21.51
N PHE A 58 12.13 19.29 -21.48
CA PHE A 58 10.92 18.47 -21.39
C PHE A 58 10.41 18.40 -19.94
N ASN A 59 10.07 19.56 -19.39
CA ASN A 59 9.51 19.70 -18.06
C ASN A 59 8.18 20.48 -18.11
N ILE A 60 7.30 20.24 -17.13
CA ILE A 60 5.98 20.88 -17.05
C ILE A 60 6.08 22.39 -16.81
N ASN A 61 7.12 22.85 -16.12
CA ASN A 61 7.33 24.27 -15.85
C ASN A 61 7.50 25.08 -17.16
N THR A 62 8.25 24.56 -18.14
CA THR A 62 8.42 25.16 -19.47
C THR A 62 7.09 25.28 -20.21
N TRP A 63 6.23 24.27 -20.10
CA TRP A 63 4.87 24.32 -20.65
C TRP A 63 4.01 25.37 -19.96
N MET A 64 4.08 25.47 -18.62
CA MET A 64 3.35 26.48 -17.85
C MET A 64 3.79 27.90 -18.20
N ILE A 65 5.10 28.15 -18.34
CA ILE A 65 5.63 29.46 -18.76
C ILE A 65 5.05 29.85 -20.13
N SER A 66 5.12 28.95 -21.11
CA SER A 66 4.60 29.21 -22.45
C SER A 66 3.08 29.43 -22.45
N SER A 67 2.33 28.64 -21.69
CA SER A 67 0.87 28.74 -21.58
C SER A 67 0.42 30.02 -20.85
N SER A 68 1.22 30.51 -19.89
CA SER A 68 0.90 31.73 -19.14
C SER A 68 0.86 32.97 -20.05
N MET A 69 1.63 32.99 -21.13
CA MET A 69 1.61 34.08 -22.12
C MET A 69 0.26 34.14 -22.84
N ILE A 70 -0.35 32.99 -23.11
CA ILE A 70 -1.69 32.90 -23.72
C ILE A 70 -2.74 33.43 -22.76
N ILE A 71 -2.65 33.07 -21.48
CA ILE A 71 -3.54 33.59 -20.42
C ILE A 71 -3.38 35.11 -20.29
N ALA A 72 -2.16 35.64 -20.48
CA ALA A 72 -1.89 37.07 -20.51
C ALA A 72 -2.41 37.79 -21.77
N GLY A 73 -3.03 37.07 -22.73
CA GLY A 73 -3.69 37.63 -23.90
C GLY A 73 -2.88 37.57 -25.21
N LEU A 74 -1.71 36.93 -25.22
CA LEU A 74 -0.95 36.72 -26.46
C LEU A 74 -1.60 35.62 -27.30
N SER A 75 -1.56 35.80 -28.61
CA SER A 75 -1.84 34.71 -29.56
C SER A 75 -0.75 33.65 -29.48
N TRP A 76 -1.09 32.40 -29.81
CA TRP A 76 -0.16 31.25 -29.73
C TRP A 76 1.16 31.48 -30.50
N TRP A 77 1.09 32.11 -31.67
CA TRP A 77 2.26 32.40 -32.49
C TRP A 77 3.14 33.51 -31.91
N GLN A 78 2.54 34.50 -31.22
CA GLN A 78 3.27 35.56 -30.53
C GLN A 78 4.05 34.99 -29.35
N ALA A 79 3.38 34.16 -28.53
CA ALA A 79 4.01 33.45 -27.43
C ALA A 79 5.17 32.57 -27.93
N TRP A 80 4.98 31.87 -29.05
CA TRP A 80 6.02 31.03 -29.65
C TRP A 80 7.27 31.83 -30.06
N ILE A 81 7.09 32.98 -30.71
CA ILE A 81 8.22 33.87 -31.06
C ILE A 81 8.93 34.37 -29.78
N CYS A 82 8.19 34.77 -28.75
CA CYS A 82 8.76 35.19 -27.47
C CYS A 82 9.60 34.07 -26.81
N VAL A 83 9.13 32.82 -26.86
CA VAL A 83 9.86 31.65 -26.36
C VAL A 83 11.19 31.48 -27.10
N TRP A 84 11.19 31.50 -28.44
CA TRP A 84 12.41 31.39 -29.24
C TRP A 84 13.43 32.48 -28.91
N LEU A 85 12.98 33.73 -28.85
CA LEU A 85 13.83 34.88 -28.53
C LEU A 85 14.40 34.77 -27.11
N GLY A 86 13.56 34.48 -26.12
CA GLY A 86 13.97 34.36 -24.72
C GLY A 86 15.01 33.27 -24.48
N TYR A 87 14.78 32.07 -25.02
CA TYR A 87 15.72 30.96 -24.86
C TYR A 87 16.99 31.11 -25.69
N SER A 88 16.93 31.77 -26.85
CA SER A 88 18.12 32.08 -27.65
C SER A 88 19.05 33.06 -26.94
N ILE A 89 18.50 34.12 -26.34
CA ILE A 89 19.27 35.05 -25.49
C ILE A 89 19.87 34.31 -24.29
N SER A 90 19.08 33.46 -23.63
CA SER A 90 19.54 32.67 -22.49
C SER A 90 20.68 31.71 -22.86
N ALA A 91 20.61 31.08 -24.04
CA ALA A 91 21.66 30.19 -24.54
C ALA A 91 23.00 30.91 -24.70
N CYS A 92 23.00 32.16 -25.18
CA CYS A 92 24.23 32.96 -25.26
C CYS A 92 24.90 33.13 -23.88
N PHE A 93 24.13 33.48 -22.84
CA PHE A 93 24.66 33.62 -21.48
C PHE A 93 25.15 32.30 -20.89
N ILE A 94 24.42 31.21 -21.14
CA ILE A 94 24.81 29.86 -20.69
C ILE A 94 26.13 29.44 -21.33
N VAL A 95 26.32 29.66 -22.64
CA VAL A 95 27.57 29.32 -23.33
C VAL A 95 28.75 30.16 -22.82
N MET A 96 28.55 31.47 -22.62
CA MET A 96 29.59 32.36 -22.10
C MET A 96 30.06 31.93 -20.70
N THR A 97 29.13 31.66 -19.79
CA THR A 97 29.45 31.25 -18.41
C THR A 97 29.92 29.80 -18.33
N GLY A 98 29.34 28.90 -19.13
CA GLY A 98 29.69 27.48 -19.20
C GLY A 98 31.12 27.25 -19.69
N ARG A 99 31.65 28.11 -20.57
CA ARG A 99 33.05 28.03 -21.05
C ARG A 99 34.06 28.10 -19.90
N ILE A 100 33.80 28.88 -18.86
CA ILE A 100 34.70 29.02 -17.71
C ILE A 100 34.83 27.66 -16.98
N GLY A 101 33.68 27.03 -16.69
CA GLY A 101 33.64 25.71 -16.08
C GLY A 101 34.24 24.63 -16.98
N ALA A 102 34.04 24.71 -18.30
CA ALA A 102 34.62 23.75 -19.24
C ALA A 102 36.14 23.89 -19.42
N THR A 103 36.70 25.09 -19.25
CA THR A 103 38.15 25.35 -19.43
C THR A 103 38.94 25.02 -18.16
N TYR A 104 38.44 25.47 -17.00
CA TYR A 104 39.15 25.32 -15.73
C TYR A 104 38.64 24.13 -14.89
N HIS A 105 37.54 23.50 -15.29
CA HIS A 105 36.93 22.34 -14.63
C HIS A 105 36.55 22.59 -13.17
N ILE A 106 36.19 23.84 -12.83
CA ILE A 106 35.76 24.28 -11.50
C ILE A 106 34.28 24.70 -11.51
N GLY A 107 33.62 24.54 -10.36
CA GLY A 107 32.23 24.92 -10.17
C GLY A 107 32.02 26.41 -9.88
N PHE A 108 30.79 26.87 -10.02
CA PHE A 108 30.39 28.26 -9.74
C PHE A 108 30.84 28.81 -8.38
N PRO A 109 30.74 28.07 -7.25
CA PRO A 109 31.20 28.59 -5.96
C PRO A 109 32.70 28.95 -5.95
N VAL A 110 33.52 28.24 -6.72
CA VAL A 110 34.96 28.50 -6.83
C VAL A 110 35.22 29.62 -7.84
N ILE A 111 34.52 29.63 -8.97
CA ILE A 111 34.59 30.74 -9.96
C ILE A 111 34.28 32.08 -9.29
N GLY A 112 33.24 32.12 -8.44
CA GLY A 112 32.84 33.32 -7.71
C GLY A 112 33.93 33.92 -6.82
N ARG A 113 34.89 33.12 -6.35
CA ARG A 113 36.01 33.60 -5.53
C ARG A 113 36.94 34.54 -6.30
N ALA A 114 37.04 34.39 -7.62
CA ALA A 114 37.86 35.24 -8.46
C ALA A 114 37.24 36.65 -8.62
N SER A 115 35.91 36.74 -8.73
CA SER A 115 35.21 38.02 -8.97
C SER A 115 34.78 38.72 -7.68
N PHE A 116 34.30 37.97 -6.67
CA PHE A 116 33.76 38.51 -5.43
C PHE A 116 34.67 38.31 -4.22
N GLY A 117 35.87 37.74 -4.42
CA GLY A 117 36.80 37.37 -3.36
C GLY A 117 36.42 36.08 -2.63
N ILE A 118 37.38 35.52 -1.90
CA ILE A 118 37.27 34.21 -1.23
C ILE A 118 36.02 34.15 -0.35
N TRP A 119 35.85 35.13 0.54
CA TRP A 119 34.71 35.17 1.48
C TRP A 119 33.51 35.94 0.94
N GLY A 120 33.72 36.96 0.09
CA GLY A 120 32.62 37.72 -0.52
C GLY A 120 31.79 36.89 -1.51
N SER A 121 32.38 35.86 -2.13
CA SER A 121 31.68 34.90 -2.99
C SER A 121 30.58 34.09 -2.29
N LEU A 122 30.59 34.02 -0.94
CA LEU A 122 29.55 33.33 -0.18
C LEU A 122 28.16 33.95 -0.39
N TRP A 123 28.06 35.26 -0.64
CA TRP A 123 26.78 35.91 -0.88
C TRP A 123 26.12 35.46 -2.20
N PRO A 124 26.79 35.53 -3.37
CA PRO A 124 26.26 34.94 -4.60
C PRO A 124 25.96 33.44 -4.50
N VAL A 125 26.80 32.67 -3.79
CA VAL A 125 26.58 31.24 -3.56
C VAL A 125 25.32 31.00 -2.75
N PHE A 126 25.11 31.75 -1.68
CA PHE A 126 23.91 31.68 -0.85
C PHE A 126 22.64 31.99 -1.65
N ASN A 127 22.61 33.09 -2.41
CA ASN A 127 21.45 33.45 -3.23
C ASN A 127 21.10 32.35 -4.24
N ARG A 128 22.11 31.79 -4.91
CA ARG A 128 21.91 30.68 -5.84
C ARG A 128 21.40 29.42 -5.13
N ALA A 129 21.95 29.08 -3.98
CA ALA A 129 21.52 27.92 -3.20
C ALA A 129 20.06 28.08 -2.72
N ALA A 130 19.68 29.26 -2.24
CA ALA A 130 18.30 29.57 -1.83
C ALA A 130 17.32 29.39 -3.00
N MET A 131 17.64 29.93 -4.18
CA MET A 131 16.81 29.75 -5.38
C MET A 131 16.73 28.28 -5.81
N ALA A 132 17.83 27.52 -5.73
CA ALA A 132 17.82 26.09 -6.04
C ALA A 132 16.91 25.30 -5.09
N CYS A 133 16.89 25.61 -3.79
CA CYS A 133 15.98 25.01 -2.83
C CYS A 133 14.51 25.31 -3.15
N ILE A 134 14.19 26.55 -3.54
CA ILE A 134 12.83 26.93 -3.95
C ILE A 134 12.39 26.13 -5.18
N TRP A 135 13.21 26.09 -6.23
CA TRP A 135 12.87 25.34 -7.45
C TRP A 135 12.79 23.83 -7.20
N TYR A 136 13.64 23.28 -6.33
CA TYR A 136 13.52 21.88 -5.92
C TYR A 136 12.14 21.60 -5.32
N GLY A 137 11.66 22.45 -4.41
CA GLY A 137 10.31 22.32 -3.83
C GLY A 137 9.20 22.39 -4.87
N VAL A 138 9.29 23.34 -5.82
CA VAL A 138 8.31 23.47 -6.91
C VAL A 138 8.28 22.23 -7.81
N GLN A 139 9.45 21.73 -8.23
CA GLN A 139 9.54 20.54 -9.08
C GLN A 139 9.08 19.27 -8.35
N ALA A 140 9.42 19.13 -7.07
CA ALA A 140 8.93 18.04 -6.24
C ALA A 140 7.39 18.07 -6.10
N TYR A 141 6.79 19.25 -5.94
CA TYR A 141 5.34 19.41 -5.89
C TYR A 141 4.65 19.05 -7.21
N ILE A 142 5.18 19.53 -8.33
CA ILE A 142 4.66 19.19 -9.67
C ILE A 142 4.79 17.69 -9.92
N GLY A 143 5.96 17.10 -9.65
CA GLY A 143 6.18 15.67 -9.75
C GLY A 143 5.22 14.86 -8.87
N GLY A 144 5.03 15.29 -7.62
CA GLY A 144 4.04 14.71 -6.71
C GLY A 144 2.61 14.80 -7.24
N THR A 145 2.26 15.90 -7.91
CA THR A 145 0.95 16.07 -8.55
C THR A 145 0.77 15.08 -9.71
N CYS A 146 1.80 14.86 -10.53
CA CYS A 146 1.77 13.85 -11.57
C CYS A 146 1.54 12.45 -11.00
N VAL A 147 2.29 12.07 -9.95
CA VAL A 147 2.11 10.78 -9.27
C VAL A 147 0.69 10.67 -8.68
N TYR A 148 0.18 11.74 -8.08
CA TYR A 148 -1.19 11.79 -7.59
C TYR A 148 -2.23 11.56 -8.70
N LEU A 149 -2.05 12.17 -9.87
CA LEU A 149 -2.94 11.97 -11.02
C LEU A 149 -2.85 10.53 -11.55
N MET A 150 -1.66 9.93 -11.60
CA MET A 150 -1.48 8.53 -11.97
C MET A 150 -2.24 7.60 -11.03
N ILE A 151 -2.06 7.76 -9.72
CA ILE A 151 -2.74 6.96 -8.70
C ILE A 151 -4.25 7.17 -8.81
N ARG A 152 -4.72 8.41 -8.86
CA ARG A 152 -6.16 8.74 -8.96
C ARG A 152 -6.84 8.10 -10.17
N SER A 153 -6.13 7.94 -11.29
CA SER A 153 -6.70 7.43 -12.53
C SER A 153 -6.96 5.93 -12.52
N ILE A 154 -6.18 5.16 -11.76
CA ILE A 154 -6.24 3.68 -11.75
C ILE A 154 -6.96 3.17 -10.50
N TRP A 155 -6.78 3.86 -9.39
CA TRP A 155 -6.95 3.25 -8.08
C TRP A 155 -8.39 2.97 -7.66
N ASN A 156 -9.36 3.78 -8.11
CA ASN A 156 -10.77 3.55 -7.77
C ASN A 156 -11.26 2.17 -8.24
N GLY A 157 -10.86 1.74 -9.45
CA GLY A 157 -11.21 0.42 -9.97
C GLY A 157 -10.53 -0.71 -9.19
N VAL A 158 -9.23 -0.55 -8.91
CA VAL A 158 -8.45 -1.53 -8.13
C VAL A 158 -9.03 -1.70 -6.72
N MET A 159 -9.40 -0.61 -6.06
CA MET A 159 -10.00 -0.63 -4.73
C MET A 159 -11.36 -1.31 -4.71
N SER A 160 -12.18 -1.10 -5.74
CA SER A 160 -13.47 -1.80 -5.83
C SER A 160 -13.26 -3.33 -5.87
N SER A 161 -12.27 -3.80 -6.63
CA SER A 161 -11.96 -5.23 -6.70
C SER A 161 -11.42 -5.78 -5.38
N ILE A 162 -10.51 -5.04 -4.72
CA ILE A 162 -9.97 -5.46 -3.42
C ILE A 162 -11.06 -5.46 -2.34
N ALA A 163 -11.89 -4.42 -2.30
CA ALA A 163 -12.99 -4.32 -1.34
C ALA A 163 -13.99 -5.47 -1.49
N ASN A 164 -14.29 -5.88 -2.73
CA ASN A 164 -15.12 -7.06 -3.00
C ASN A 164 -14.53 -8.36 -2.45
N PHE A 165 -13.20 -8.46 -2.33
CA PHE A 165 -12.50 -9.62 -1.81
C PHE A 165 -12.13 -9.54 -0.34
N ALA A 166 -12.35 -8.41 0.33
CA ALA A 166 -11.88 -8.18 1.69
C ALA A 166 -12.31 -9.28 2.67
N THR A 167 -13.54 -9.78 2.56
CA THR A 167 -14.05 -10.90 3.37
C THR A 167 -13.26 -12.19 3.14
N LEU A 168 -13.03 -12.54 1.87
CA LEU A 168 -12.29 -13.74 1.52
C LEU A 168 -10.83 -13.64 1.96
N VAL A 169 -10.23 -12.45 1.96
CA VAL A 169 -8.85 -12.27 2.43
C VAL A 169 -8.69 -12.64 3.91
N VAL A 170 -9.66 -12.29 4.76
CA VAL A 170 -9.61 -12.62 6.19
C VAL A 170 -9.95 -14.09 6.43
N ASN A 171 -10.85 -14.66 5.61
CA ASN A 171 -11.42 -15.98 5.83
C ASN A 171 -10.77 -17.07 4.97
N ASP A 172 -9.73 -16.75 4.19
CA ASP A 172 -9.03 -17.71 3.31
C ASP A 172 -8.44 -18.90 4.10
N SER A 173 -8.10 -18.68 5.38
CA SER A 173 -7.68 -19.74 6.31
C SER A 173 -8.69 -20.89 6.43
N ASP A 174 -9.99 -20.62 6.24
CA ASP A 174 -11.04 -21.64 6.32
C ASP A 174 -10.92 -22.68 5.22
N PHE A 175 -10.40 -22.29 4.06
CA PHE A 175 -10.18 -23.17 2.91
C PHE A 175 -8.76 -23.73 2.90
N THR A 176 -7.76 -22.88 3.16
CA THR A 176 -6.35 -23.26 3.06
C THR A 176 -5.91 -24.22 4.17
N ARG A 177 -6.61 -24.29 5.30
CA ARG A 177 -6.39 -25.34 6.32
C ARG A 177 -6.59 -26.77 5.80
N PHE A 178 -7.29 -26.95 4.68
CA PHE A 178 -7.47 -28.24 4.03
C PHE A 178 -6.40 -28.54 2.97
N ALA A 179 -5.45 -27.62 2.76
CA ALA A 179 -4.36 -27.84 1.81
C ALA A 179 -3.42 -28.94 2.32
N ARG A 180 -2.94 -29.79 1.40
CA ARG A 180 -1.96 -30.84 1.74
C ARG A 180 -0.60 -30.27 2.10
N LYS A 181 -0.24 -29.11 1.53
CA LYS A 181 1.03 -28.42 1.74
C LYS A 181 0.78 -26.91 1.70
N PRO A 182 1.47 -26.09 2.51
CA PRO A 182 1.33 -24.64 2.49
C PRO A 182 1.53 -24.02 1.09
N ARG A 183 2.52 -24.53 0.33
CA ARG A 183 2.78 -24.07 -1.04
C ARG A 183 1.60 -24.25 -1.99
N ASP A 184 0.75 -25.28 -1.78
CA ASP A 184 -0.36 -25.58 -2.68
C ASP A 184 -1.40 -24.45 -2.65
N ALA A 185 -1.62 -23.84 -1.48
CA ALA A 185 -2.48 -22.66 -1.35
C ALA A 185 -1.87 -21.43 -2.02
N VAL A 186 -0.56 -21.21 -1.86
CA VAL A 186 0.12 -19.98 -2.33
C VAL A 186 0.09 -19.87 -3.85
N TRP A 187 0.65 -20.84 -4.58
CA TRP A 187 0.80 -20.69 -6.04
C TRP A 187 -0.56 -20.76 -6.77
N SER A 188 -1.48 -21.59 -6.26
CA SER A 188 -2.78 -21.80 -6.92
C SER A 188 -3.61 -20.54 -6.88
N GLN A 189 -3.70 -19.88 -5.72
CA GLN A 189 -4.43 -18.63 -5.56
C GLN A 189 -3.79 -17.47 -6.33
N LEU A 190 -2.46 -17.33 -6.25
CA LEU A 190 -1.73 -16.26 -6.93
C LEU A 190 -1.92 -16.26 -8.46
N LEU A 191 -2.15 -17.43 -9.05
CA LEU A 191 -2.37 -17.54 -10.49
C LEU A 191 -3.85 -17.58 -10.86
N THR A 192 -4.65 -18.38 -10.16
CA THR A 192 -6.05 -18.63 -10.57
C THR A 192 -6.96 -17.45 -10.26
N ILE A 193 -6.73 -16.70 -9.17
CA ILE A 193 -7.57 -15.55 -8.83
C ILE A 193 -7.41 -14.45 -9.91
N PRO A 194 -6.20 -13.97 -10.26
CA PRO A 194 -6.07 -12.94 -11.29
C PRO A 194 -6.60 -13.41 -12.66
N LEU A 195 -6.29 -14.64 -13.08
CA LEU A 195 -6.68 -15.14 -14.39
C LEU A 195 -8.19 -15.38 -14.49
N GLY A 196 -8.78 -16.03 -13.48
CA GLY A 196 -10.22 -16.32 -13.46
C GLY A 196 -11.04 -15.03 -13.45
N PHE A 197 -10.73 -14.11 -12.55
CA PHE A 197 -11.48 -12.85 -12.45
C PHE A 197 -11.20 -11.90 -13.61
N ALA A 198 -10.03 -11.96 -14.25
CA ALA A 198 -9.78 -11.21 -15.48
C ALA A 198 -10.73 -11.64 -16.61
N ILE A 199 -10.91 -12.96 -16.81
CA ILE A 199 -11.81 -13.49 -17.85
C ILE A 199 -13.26 -13.08 -17.55
N THR A 200 -13.74 -13.31 -16.33
CA THR A 200 -15.12 -12.97 -15.95
C THR A 200 -15.39 -11.46 -16.06
N SER A 201 -14.45 -10.63 -15.60
CA SER A 201 -14.58 -9.16 -15.69
C SER A 201 -14.57 -8.69 -17.14
N PHE A 202 -13.74 -9.29 -17.99
CA PHE A 202 -13.69 -8.96 -19.42
C PHE A 202 -15.02 -9.20 -20.13
N ILE A 203 -15.68 -10.34 -19.84
CA ILE A 203 -17.03 -10.63 -20.35
C ILE A 203 -18.01 -9.54 -19.91
N GLY A 204 -18.02 -9.17 -18.63
CA GLY A 204 -18.88 -8.10 -18.11
C GLY A 204 -18.64 -6.74 -18.77
N ILE A 205 -17.37 -6.38 -18.99
CA ILE A 205 -16.97 -5.14 -19.67
C ILE A 205 -17.50 -5.13 -21.12
N ILE A 206 -17.33 -6.22 -21.86
CA ILE A 206 -17.84 -6.31 -23.25
C ILE A 206 -19.36 -6.17 -23.26
N VAL A 207 -20.07 -6.93 -22.42
CA VAL A 207 -21.54 -6.90 -22.37
C VAL A 207 -22.05 -5.50 -22.05
N SER A 208 -21.47 -4.84 -21.04
CA SER A 208 -21.85 -3.47 -20.68
C SER A 208 -21.50 -2.45 -21.77
N SER A 209 -20.32 -2.57 -22.40
CA SER A 209 -19.92 -1.72 -23.52
C SER A 209 -20.88 -1.86 -24.71
N SER A 210 -21.21 -3.10 -25.10
CA SER A 210 -22.17 -3.39 -26.18
C SER A 210 -23.57 -2.84 -25.87
N SER A 211 -24.00 -2.85 -24.61
CA SER A 211 -25.29 -2.27 -24.24
C SER A 211 -25.39 -0.76 -24.54
N THR A 212 -24.27 -0.03 -24.54
CA THR A 212 -24.26 1.40 -24.91
C THR A 212 -24.65 1.62 -26.37
N VAL A 213 -24.26 0.71 -27.26
CA VAL A 213 -24.60 0.78 -28.68
C VAL A 213 -26.05 0.36 -28.95
N ILE A 214 -26.60 -0.53 -28.11
CA ILE A 214 -27.97 -1.07 -28.28
C ILE A 214 -29.02 -0.16 -27.60
N TYR A 215 -28.68 0.42 -26.45
CA TYR A 215 -29.63 1.06 -25.53
C TYR A 215 -29.31 2.53 -25.19
N ASP A 216 -28.35 3.12 -25.91
CA ASP A 216 -27.83 4.49 -25.72
C ASP A 216 -27.27 4.79 -24.32
N GLN A 217 -27.09 3.77 -23.49
CA GLN A 217 -26.57 3.89 -22.13
C GLN A 217 -25.89 2.59 -21.69
N PRO A 218 -24.79 2.66 -20.92
CA PRO A 218 -24.17 1.49 -20.35
C PRO A 218 -25.05 0.91 -19.24
N ILE A 219 -25.49 -0.33 -19.42
CA ILE A 219 -26.18 -1.10 -18.39
C ILE A 219 -25.13 -1.92 -17.65
N TRP A 220 -24.99 -1.68 -16.34
CA TRP A 220 -23.99 -2.32 -15.50
C TRP A 220 -24.48 -3.63 -14.88
N SER A 221 -25.79 -3.74 -14.63
CA SER A 221 -26.42 -4.92 -14.05
C SER A 221 -26.78 -5.92 -15.17
N PRO A 222 -26.22 -7.14 -15.17
CA PRO A 222 -26.59 -8.15 -16.15
C PRO A 222 -28.06 -8.55 -16.04
N LEU A 223 -28.66 -8.44 -14.85
CA LEU A 223 -30.07 -8.75 -14.63
C LEU A 223 -30.97 -7.70 -15.29
N ASP A 224 -30.61 -6.42 -15.18
CA ASP A 224 -31.36 -5.33 -15.81
C ASP A 224 -31.29 -5.45 -17.34
N LEU A 225 -30.12 -5.83 -17.86
CA LEU A 225 -29.92 -6.08 -19.29
C LEU A 225 -30.80 -7.25 -19.79
N LEU A 226 -30.84 -8.36 -19.04
CA LEU A 226 -31.73 -9.48 -19.34
C LEU A 226 -33.20 -9.08 -19.28
N GLY A 227 -33.58 -8.19 -18.37
CA GLY A 227 -34.92 -7.61 -18.30
C GLY A 227 -35.29 -6.87 -19.58
N ARG A 228 -34.42 -6.01 -20.10
CA ARG A 228 -34.66 -5.31 -21.38
C ARG A 228 -34.82 -6.28 -22.56
N PHE A 229 -34.01 -7.34 -22.61
CA PHE A 229 -34.17 -8.37 -23.65
C PHE A 229 -35.51 -9.12 -23.59
N ILE A 230 -36.14 -9.22 -22.41
CA ILE A 230 -37.51 -9.73 -22.28
C ILE A 230 -38.51 -8.73 -22.85
N ASP A 231 -38.37 -7.45 -22.48
CA ASP A 231 -39.32 -6.39 -22.83
C ASP A 231 -39.31 -6.08 -24.34
N ASP A 232 -38.14 -6.12 -24.97
CA ASP A 232 -37.96 -5.85 -26.41
C ASP A 232 -38.20 -7.08 -27.30
N GLY A 233 -38.39 -8.26 -26.72
CA GLY A 233 -38.18 -9.55 -27.38
C GLY A 233 -39.42 -10.42 -27.62
N GLY A 234 -39.24 -11.43 -28.48
CA GLY A 234 -40.21 -12.51 -28.73
C GLY A 234 -39.95 -13.77 -27.90
N SER A 235 -40.61 -14.88 -28.24
CA SER A 235 -40.47 -16.16 -27.52
C SER A 235 -39.03 -16.69 -27.47
N GLY A 236 -38.23 -16.45 -28.52
CA GLY A 236 -36.82 -16.84 -28.59
C GLY A 236 -35.94 -16.12 -27.57
N GLN A 237 -36.05 -14.78 -27.47
CA GLN A 237 -35.31 -14.01 -26.45
C GLN A 237 -35.72 -14.43 -25.04
N ARG A 238 -37.01 -14.64 -24.79
CA ARG A 238 -37.50 -15.09 -23.47
C ARG A 238 -36.91 -16.44 -23.06
N PHE A 239 -36.79 -17.38 -24.00
CA PHE A 239 -36.11 -18.65 -23.76
C PHE A 239 -34.62 -18.47 -23.49
N GLY A 240 -33.93 -17.65 -24.29
CA GLY A 240 -32.51 -17.34 -24.08
C GLY A 240 -32.25 -16.70 -22.71
N VAL A 241 -33.07 -15.72 -22.33
CA VAL A 241 -33.00 -15.08 -21.01
C VAL A 241 -33.26 -16.09 -19.89
N PHE A 242 -34.23 -17.00 -20.04
CA PHE A 242 -34.46 -18.07 -19.06
C PHE A 242 -33.21 -18.93 -18.86
N VAL A 243 -32.57 -19.37 -19.94
CA VAL A 243 -31.36 -20.22 -19.87
C VAL A 243 -30.21 -19.47 -19.18
N ILE A 244 -29.97 -18.20 -19.54
CA ILE A 244 -28.91 -17.39 -18.94
C ILE A 244 -29.21 -17.10 -17.47
N ALA A 245 -30.45 -16.72 -17.14
CA ALA A 245 -30.86 -16.44 -15.77
C ALA A 245 -30.77 -17.69 -14.89
N LEU A 246 -31.09 -18.87 -15.42
CA LEU A 246 -30.90 -20.15 -14.73
C LEU A 246 -29.41 -20.42 -14.45
N ALA A 247 -28.54 -20.17 -15.43
CA ALA A 247 -27.09 -20.31 -15.25
C ALA A 247 -26.57 -19.35 -14.16
N PHE A 248 -27.01 -18.08 -14.17
CA PHE A 248 -26.66 -17.13 -13.12
C PHE A 248 -27.21 -17.52 -11.74
N ALA A 249 -28.43 -18.04 -11.66
CA ALA A 249 -29.01 -18.51 -10.41
C ALA A 249 -28.19 -19.67 -9.81
N LEU A 250 -27.79 -20.64 -10.63
CA LEU A 250 -26.93 -21.75 -10.22
C LEU A 250 -25.54 -21.27 -9.78
N ALA A 251 -24.93 -20.36 -10.55
CA ALA A 251 -23.63 -19.78 -10.22
C ALA A 251 -23.69 -19.02 -8.88
N GLN A 252 -24.71 -18.19 -8.68
CA GLN A 252 -24.89 -17.40 -7.46
C GLN A 252 -25.11 -18.30 -6.23
N LEU A 253 -25.86 -19.39 -6.39
CA LEU A 253 -26.05 -20.39 -5.33
C LEU A 253 -24.71 -21.02 -4.93
N GLY A 254 -23.90 -21.42 -5.91
CA GLY A 254 -22.55 -21.96 -5.67
C GLY A 254 -21.65 -20.99 -4.92
N THR A 255 -21.57 -19.74 -5.38
CA THR A 255 -20.78 -18.68 -4.72
C THR A 255 -21.27 -18.41 -3.31
N ASN A 256 -22.58 -18.35 -3.08
CA ASN A 256 -23.12 -18.04 -1.75
C ASN A 256 -22.89 -19.17 -0.73
N ILE A 257 -22.89 -20.43 -1.17
CA ILE A 257 -22.52 -21.56 -0.32
C ILE A 257 -21.03 -21.49 0.00
N ALA A 258 -20.18 -21.41 -1.02
CA ALA A 258 -18.73 -21.46 -0.85
C ALA A 258 -18.20 -20.26 -0.06
N ALA A 259 -18.44 -19.03 -0.54
CA ALA A 259 -17.81 -17.83 0.00
C ALA A 259 -18.47 -17.31 1.29
N ASN A 260 -19.79 -17.41 1.41
CA ASN A 260 -20.52 -16.76 2.51
C ASN A 260 -21.00 -17.75 3.57
N SER A 261 -21.60 -18.87 3.15
CA SER A 261 -22.26 -19.78 4.09
C SER A 261 -21.27 -20.60 4.92
N VAL A 262 -20.20 -21.11 4.30
CA VAL A 262 -19.15 -21.88 5.00
C VAL A 262 -18.42 -20.98 5.99
N SER A 263 -17.97 -19.82 5.53
CA SER A 263 -17.23 -18.87 6.37
C SER A 263 -18.06 -18.37 7.55
N ALA A 264 -19.29 -17.90 7.31
CA ALA A 264 -20.19 -17.51 8.41
C ALA A 264 -20.49 -18.68 9.35
N GLY A 265 -20.59 -19.90 8.82
CA GLY A 265 -20.74 -21.11 9.62
C GLY A 265 -19.55 -21.39 10.53
N THR A 266 -18.32 -21.20 10.04
CA THR A 266 -17.10 -21.31 10.84
C THR A 266 -17.06 -20.25 11.94
N ASP A 267 -17.30 -18.98 11.59
CA ASP A 267 -17.29 -17.87 12.55
C ASP A 267 -18.31 -18.08 13.68
N MET A 268 -19.54 -18.47 13.34
CA MET A 268 -20.57 -18.72 14.36
C MET A 268 -20.26 -19.94 15.24
N THR A 269 -19.55 -20.93 14.70
CA THR A 269 -19.05 -22.05 15.50
C THR A 269 -18.00 -21.57 16.50
N ALA A 270 -17.15 -20.62 16.14
CA ALA A 270 -16.19 -20.02 17.08
C ALA A 270 -16.87 -19.17 18.17
N LEU A 271 -17.98 -18.49 17.84
CA LEU A 271 -18.72 -17.66 18.80
C LEU A 271 -19.42 -18.48 19.90
N LEU A 272 -20.06 -19.58 19.52
CA LEU A 272 -20.81 -20.46 20.43
C LEU A 272 -20.54 -21.94 20.12
N PRO A 273 -19.31 -22.45 20.34
CA PRO A 273 -18.87 -23.77 19.90
C PRO A 273 -19.69 -24.92 20.49
N ARG A 274 -20.26 -24.70 21.68
CA ARG A 274 -21.15 -25.67 22.33
C ARG A 274 -22.51 -25.84 21.62
N TYR A 275 -23.00 -24.81 20.93
CA TYR A 275 -24.40 -24.74 20.46
C TYR A 275 -24.53 -24.72 18.94
N ILE A 276 -23.54 -24.13 18.26
CA ILE A 276 -23.56 -23.90 16.82
C ILE A 276 -22.48 -24.76 16.16
N ASN A 277 -22.88 -25.52 15.16
CA ASN A 277 -21.98 -26.14 14.21
C ASN A 277 -22.07 -25.40 12.87
N ILE A 278 -21.14 -25.67 11.96
CA ILE A 278 -21.05 -24.99 10.66
C ILE A 278 -22.39 -24.99 9.92
N ARG A 279 -23.10 -26.12 9.87
CA ARG A 279 -24.41 -26.23 9.20
C ARG A 279 -25.47 -25.32 9.83
N ARG A 280 -25.59 -25.32 11.16
CA ARG A 280 -26.52 -24.45 11.90
C ARG A 280 -26.16 -22.98 11.71
N GLY A 281 -24.87 -22.64 11.74
CA GLY A 281 -24.38 -21.29 11.48
C GLY A 281 -24.74 -20.82 10.07
N SER A 282 -24.56 -21.67 9.05
CA SER A 282 -24.97 -21.36 7.67
C SER A 282 -26.47 -21.06 7.54
N TYR A 283 -27.34 -21.78 8.26
CA TYR A 283 -28.78 -21.48 8.26
C TYR A 283 -29.09 -20.12 8.90
N ILE A 284 -28.43 -19.79 10.01
CA ILE A 284 -28.57 -18.48 10.65
C ILE A 284 -28.12 -17.37 9.69
N CYS A 285 -26.98 -17.56 9.01
CA CYS A 285 -26.48 -16.64 7.99
C CYS A 285 -27.51 -16.41 6.87
N ALA A 286 -28.14 -17.48 6.37
CA ALA A 286 -29.15 -17.36 5.32
C ALA A 286 -30.39 -16.57 5.78
N VAL A 287 -30.89 -16.84 6.99
CA VAL A 287 -32.06 -16.15 7.55
C VAL A 287 -31.76 -14.66 7.76
N VAL A 288 -30.63 -14.33 8.40
CA VAL A 288 -30.22 -12.93 8.64
C VAL A 288 -29.92 -12.20 7.33
N GLY A 289 -29.26 -12.87 6.39
CA GLY A 289 -28.95 -12.35 5.05
C GLY A 289 -30.19 -11.97 4.24
N LEU A 290 -31.29 -12.72 4.39
CA LEU A 290 -32.56 -12.36 3.75
C LEU A 290 -33.31 -11.27 4.54
N ALA A 291 -33.29 -11.34 5.87
CA ALA A 291 -33.99 -10.39 6.74
C ALA A 291 -33.42 -8.97 6.67
N MET A 292 -32.15 -8.80 6.33
CA MET A 292 -31.54 -7.47 6.16
C MET A 292 -31.97 -6.72 4.89
N CYS A 293 -32.79 -7.33 4.03
CA CYS A 293 -33.27 -6.74 2.78
C CYS A 293 -32.10 -6.26 1.87
N PRO A 294 -31.22 -7.17 1.40
CA PRO A 294 -29.96 -6.82 0.73
C PRO A 294 -30.17 -6.08 -0.61
N TYR A 295 -31.35 -6.19 -1.21
CA TYR A 295 -31.72 -5.46 -2.43
C TYR A 295 -31.65 -3.93 -2.26
N ASN A 296 -31.76 -3.40 -1.04
CA ASN A 296 -31.56 -1.98 -0.79
C ASN A 296 -30.10 -1.54 -1.05
N LEU A 297 -29.14 -2.45 -0.87
CA LEU A 297 -27.70 -2.20 -1.12
C LEU A 297 -27.38 -2.16 -2.62
N LEU A 298 -28.22 -2.80 -3.45
CA LEU A 298 -28.05 -2.92 -4.91
C LEU A 298 -28.85 -1.85 -5.69
N SER A 299 -29.49 -0.91 -5.00
CA SER A 299 -30.35 0.12 -5.62
C SER A 299 -29.59 1.08 -6.55
N SER A 300 -28.28 1.24 -6.39
CA SER A 300 -27.41 1.96 -7.34
C SER A 300 -25.96 1.51 -7.24
N SER A 301 -25.18 1.70 -8.32
CA SER A 301 -23.74 1.41 -8.35
C SER A 301 -22.94 2.20 -7.31
N ASN A 302 -23.34 3.45 -7.03
CA ASN A 302 -22.70 4.30 -6.02
C ASN A 302 -22.93 3.78 -4.60
N GLN A 303 -24.15 3.34 -4.28
CA GLN A 303 -24.44 2.74 -2.98
C GLN A 303 -23.65 1.44 -2.80
N PHE A 304 -23.68 0.56 -3.79
CA PHE A 304 -22.93 -0.70 -3.79
C PHE A 304 -21.43 -0.51 -3.51
N THR A 305 -20.77 0.39 -4.26
CA THR A 305 -19.33 0.66 -4.08
C THR A 305 -19.01 1.34 -2.75
N THR A 306 -19.92 2.17 -2.23
CA THR A 306 -19.77 2.80 -0.91
C THR A 306 -19.83 1.76 0.21
N TYR A 307 -20.76 0.79 0.14
CA TYR A 307 -20.85 -0.29 1.13
C TYR A 307 -19.63 -1.20 1.13
N LEU A 308 -19.15 -1.61 -0.05
CA LEU A 308 -17.93 -2.41 -0.16
C LEU A 308 -16.73 -1.68 0.47
N SER A 309 -16.61 -0.38 0.19
CA SER A 309 -15.53 0.47 0.73
C SER A 309 -15.66 0.69 2.24
N ALA A 310 -16.88 0.68 2.79
CA ALA A 310 -17.10 0.80 4.22
C ALA A 310 -16.59 -0.44 4.95
N TYR A 311 -16.95 -1.62 4.44
CA TYR A 311 -16.60 -2.89 5.06
C TYR A 311 -15.10 -3.19 4.99
N SER A 312 -14.46 -2.82 3.88
CA SER A 312 -13.02 -2.98 3.70
C SER A 312 -12.18 -2.22 4.75
N VAL A 313 -12.67 -1.10 5.30
CA VAL A 313 -11.98 -0.36 6.37
C VAL A 313 -11.79 -1.24 7.62
N PHE A 314 -12.84 -1.97 8.01
CA PHE A 314 -12.80 -2.81 9.20
C PHE A 314 -11.97 -4.06 8.95
N LEU A 315 -12.24 -4.77 7.85
CA LEU A 315 -11.57 -6.03 7.56
C LEU A 315 -10.08 -5.89 7.28
N SER A 316 -9.67 -4.83 6.55
CA SER A 316 -8.24 -4.58 6.31
C SER A 316 -7.46 -4.37 7.61
N SER A 317 -8.08 -3.73 8.60
CA SER A 317 -7.47 -3.49 9.91
C SER A 317 -7.34 -4.78 10.73
N ILE A 318 -8.27 -5.72 10.58
CA ILE A 318 -8.16 -7.07 11.19
C ILE A 318 -7.04 -7.86 10.50
N ALA A 319 -7.05 -7.89 9.16
CA ALA A 319 -6.04 -8.57 8.37
C ALA A 319 -4.63 -8.07 8.70
N GLY A 320 -4.44 -6.76 8.86
CA GLY A 320 -3.14 -6.19 9.21
C GLY A 320 -2.61 -6.66 10.57
N VAL A 321 -3.48 -6.80 11.57
CA VAL A 321 -3.09 -7.36 12.89
C VAL A 321 -2.70 -8.84 12.76
N ILE A 322 -3.53 -9.66 12.12
CA ILE A 322 -3.29 -11.10 11.96
C ILE A 322 -1.99 -11.35 11.20
N VAL A 323 -1.79 -10.67 10.07
CA VAL A 323 -0.57 -10.78 9.26
C VAL A 323 0.65 -10.31 10.04
N SER A 324 0.54 -9.20 10.79
CA SER A 324 1.65 -8.72 11.62
C SER A 324 2.02 -9.70 12.72
N ASP A 325 1.04 -10.31 13.37
CA ASP A 325 1.28 -11.27 14.44
C ASP A 325 2.02 -12.50 13.90
N TYR A 326 1.51 -13.10 12.83
CA TYR A 326 2.10 -14.29 12.25
C TYR A 326 3.50 -14.04 11.65
N TYR A 327 3.63 -13.08 10.74
CA TYR A 327 4.87 -12.91 9.97
C TYR A 327 5.95 -12.12 10.70
N LEU A 328 5.59 -11.07 11.44
CA LEU A 328 6.56 -10.12 11.99
C LEU A 328 6.87 -10.37 13.47
N VAL A 329 5.84 -10.65 14.28
CA VAL A 329 5.99 -10.81 15.73
C VAL A 329 6.39 -12.25 16.07
N ARG A 330 5.64 -13.24 15.57
CA ARG A 330 5.85 -14.66 15.89
C ARG A 330 6.75 -15.40 14.90
N ARG A 331 6.95 -14.87 13.70
CA ARG A 331 7.80 -15.44 12.64
C ARG A 331 7.38 -16.86 12.26
N GLY A 332 6.09 -17.06 12.03
CA GLY A 332 5.49 -18.35 11.67
C GLY A 332 5.16 -19.26 12.87
N TYR A 333 5.62 -18.93 14.08
CA TYR A 333 5.44 -19.80 15.23
C TYR A 333 4.05 -19.63 15.87
N LEU A 334 3.30 -20.72 15.95
CA LEU A 334 2.04 -20.81 16.70
C LEU A 334 2.01 -22.11 17.49
N GLU A 335 1.90 -22.01 18.80
CA GLU A 335 1.62 -23.14 19.67
C GLU A 335 0.12 -23.46 19.66
N THR A 336 -0.26 -24.46 18.86
CA THR A 336 -1.67 -24.75 18.57
C THR A 336 -2.47 -25.23 19.78
N LYS A 337 -1.85 -26.02 20.67
CA LYS A 337 -2.50 -26.55 21.89
C LYS A 337 -3.03 -25.45 22.79
N GLU A 338 -2.19 -24.45 23.04
CA GLU A 338 -2.52 -23.33 23.92
C GLU A 338 -3.58 -22.39 23.31
N LEU A 339 -3.85 -22.45 22.00
CA LEU A 339 -4.97 -21.72 21.37
C LEU A 339 -6.35 -22.28 21.76
N TYR A 340 -6.40 -23.54 22.19
CA TYR A 340 -7.62 -24.20 22.65
C TYR A 340 -7.73 -24.26 24.18
N ASP A 341 -6.84 -23.57 24.88
CA ASP A 341 -6.79 -23.51 26.33
C ASP A 341 -7.22 -22.13 26.85
N SER A 342 -7.97 -22.11 27.95
CA SER A 342 -8.47 -20.90 28.60
C SER A 342 -7.86 -20.65 29.98
N ARG A 343 -6.83 -21.42 30.36
CA ARG A 343 -6.07 -21.18 31.59
C ARG A 343 -5.52 -19.76 31.61
N SER A 344 -5.67 -19.08 32.75
CA SER A 344 -5.19 -17.71 32.92
C SER A 344 -3.67 -17.55 32.80
N THR A 345 -2.93 -18.66 32.90
CA THR A 345 -1.48 -18.74 32.75
C THR A 345 -1.04 -19.02 31.32
N GLY A 346 -1.96 -19.35 30.41
CA GLY A 346 -1.65 -19.67 29.02
C GLY A 346 -1.12 -18.45 28.24
N PRO A 347 -0.26 -18.65 27.23
CA PRO A 347 0.37 -17.56 26.48
C PRO A 347 -0.62 -16.69 25.72
N TYR A 348 -1.77 -17.23 25.31
CA TYR A 348 -2.79 -16.52 24.55
C TYR A 348 -3.95 -15.96 25.40
N PHE A 349 -3.91 -16.12 26.73
CA PHE A 349 -4.96 -15.60 27.61
C PHE A 349 -4.87 -14.08 27.82
N TYR A 350 -3.67 -13.50 27.74
CA TYR A 350 -3.43 -12.06 27.91
C TYR A 350 -4.11 -11.47 29.17
N THR A 351 -4.77 -10.31 29.04
CA THR A 351 -5.46 -9.64 30.14
C THR A 351 -6.95 -9.96 30.05
N TRP A 352 -7.42 -10.90 30.88
CA TRP A 352 -8.82 -11.35 30.92
C TRP A 352 -9.33 -11.90 29.59
N GLY A 353 -8.49 -12.59 28.82
CA GLY A 353 -8.82 -13.08 27.48
C GLY A 353 -8.66 -12.04 26.37
N VAL A 354 -8.23 -10.81 26.70
CA VAL A 354 -8.18 -9.69 25.74
C VAL A 354 -6.74 -9.25 25.46
N HIS A 355 -6.39 -9.26 24.18
CA HIS A 355 -5.12 -8.72 23.70
C HIS A 355 -5.22 -7.22 23.40
N TRP A 356 -5.02 -6.37 24.40
CA TRP A 356 -5.18 -4.92 24.24
C TRP A 356 -4.36 -4.32 23.07
N ARG A 357 -3.14 -4.83 22.80
CA ARG A 357 -2.32 -4.33 21.67
C ARG A 357 -2.97 -4.60 20.30
N ALA A 358 -3.66 -5.74 20.15
CA ALA A 358 -4.37 -6.10 18.92
C ALA A 358 -5.54 -5.13 18.68
N TYR A 359 -6.34 -4.87 19.72
CA TYR A 359 -7.43 -3.90 19.65
C TYR A 359 -6.93 -2.46 19.42
N ALA A 360 -5.83 -2.05 20.07
CA ALA A 360 -5.24 -0.74 19.83
C ALA A 360 -4.80 -0.57 18.37
N ALA A 361 -4.15 -1.57 17.80
CA ALA A 361 -3.74 -1.59 16.40
C ALA A 361 -4.92 -1.61 15.42
N TYR A 362 -5.93 -2.45 15.70
CA TYR A 362 -7.17 -2.51 14.95
C TYR A 362 -7.90 -1.16 14.92
N ILE A 363 -8.07 -0.53 16.09
CA ILE A 363 -8.69 0.79 16.21
C ILE A 363 -7.86 1.84 15.46
N ALA A 364 -6.53 1.81 15.56
CA ALA A 364 -5.68 2.74 14.81
C ALA A 364 -5.87 2.62 13.29
N GLY A 365 -5.99 1.39 12.76
CA GLY A 365 -6.29 1.13 11.34
C GLY A 365 -7.67 1.62 10.90
N ILE A 366 -8.66 1.63 11.79
CA ILE A 366 -9.97 2.23 11.51
C ILE A 366 -9.88 3.76 11.54
N LEU A 367 -9.24 4.33 12.56
CA LEU A 367 -9.21 5.77 12.81
C LEU A 367 -8.58 6.56 11.66
N ILE A 368 -7.59 5.99 10.96
CA ILE A 368 -6.99 6.67 9.81
C ILE A 368 -7.99 6.85 8.64
N ASN A 369 -8.98 5.97 8.53
CA ASN A 369 -9.96 5.95 7.46
C ASN A 369 -11.33 6.55 7.84
N VAL A 370 -11.68 6.57 9.12
CA VAL A 370 -13.03 6.91 9.60
C VAL A 370 -13.49 8.31 9.17
N VAL A 371 -12.57 9.27 9.12
CA VAL A 371 -12.89 10.64 8.69
C VAL A 371 -13.21 10.67 7.20
N GLY A 372 -12.44 9.97 6.37
CA GLY A 372 -12.74 9.91 4.94
C GLY A 372 -13.98 9.08 4.63
N PHE A 373 -14.28 8.06 5.44
CA PHE A 373 -15.54 7.30 5.39
C PHE A 373 -16.75 8.21 5.64
N ALA A 374 -16.71 9.06 6.69
CA ALA A 374 -17.76 10.04 6.93
C ALA A 374 -17.99 10.96 5.72
N GLY A 375 -16.90 11.28 5.00
CA GLY A 375 -16.94 12.01 3.73
C GLY A 375 -17.69 11.26 2.63
N ALA A 376 -17.42 9.96 2.46
CA ALA A 376 -18.08 9.12 1.47
C ALA A 376 -19.58 8.96 1.71
N VAL A 377 -20.02 9.02 2.98
CA VAL A 377 -21.43 8.97 3.37
C VAL A 377 -22.15 10.33 3.24
N GLY A 378 -21.43 11.40 2.87
CA GLY A 378 -22.01 12.71 2.53
C GLY A 378 -21.68 13.84 3.52
N THR A 379 -20.79 13.62 4.49
CA THR A 379 -20.34 14.68 5.40
C THR A 379 -19.23 15.51 4.77
N LYS A 380 -19.14 16.81 5.10
CA LYS A 380 -17.99 17.64 4.68
C LYS A 380 -16.77 17.28 5.52
N VAL A 381 -15.69 16.84 4.87
CA VAL A 381 -14.44 16.42 5.53
C VAL A 381 -13.22 17.04 4.84
N PRO A 382 -12.06 17.14 5.52
CA PRO A 382 -10.85 17.66 4.90
C PRO A 382 -10.43 16.83 3.68
N MET A 383 -9.93 17.50 2.63
CA MET A 383 -9.49 16.82 1.40
C MET A 383 -8.45 15.73 1.64
N GLY A 384 -7.57 15.92 2.63
CA GLY A 384 -6.58 14.90 3.02
C GLY A 384 -7.22 13.59 3.48
N ALA A 385 -8.33 13.65 4.23
CA ALA A 385 -9.05 12.46 4.67
C ALA A 385 -9.71 11.73 3.48
N THR A 386 -10.22 12.47 2.50
CA THR A 386 -10.72 11.90 1.25
C THR A 386 -9.62 11.18 0.48
N TYR A 387 -8.40 11.72 0.45
CA TYR A 387 -7.27 11.06 -0.22
C TYR A 387 -6.85 9.76 0.47
N ILE A 388 -6.79 9.75 1.79
CA ILE A 388 -6.49 8.54 2.57
C ILE A 388 -7.56 7.46 2.32
N TYR A 389 -8.83 7.84 2.35
CA TYR A 389 -9.93 6.90 2.17
C TYR A 389 -10.03 6.31 0.75
N ARG A 390 -9.49 7.00 -0.26
CA ARG A 390 -9.31 6.39 -1.59
C ARG A 390 -8.37 5.17 -1.52
N LEU A 391 -7.46 5.12 -0.56
CA LEU A 391 -6.55 3.98 -0.33
C LEU A 391 -6.98 3.14 0.89
N ASN A 392 -8.28 3.14 1.25
CA ASN A 392 -8.74 2.70 2.57
C ASN A 392 -8.20 1.34 3.03
N PHE A 393 -8.21 0.33 2.14
CA PHE A 393 -7.78 -1.02 2.48
C PHE A 393 -6.30 -1.04 2.86
N PHE A 394 -5.44 -0.42 2.03
CA PHE A 394 -4.01 -0.38 2.30
C PHE A 394 -3.67 0.48 3.51
N CYS A 395 -4.34 1.63 3.69
CA CYS A 395 -4.13 2.46 4.86
C CYS A 395 -4.52 1.75 6.16
N GLY A 396 -5.67 1.07 6.18
CA GLY A 396 -6.12 0.31 7.35
C GLY A 396 -5.18 -0.87 7.66
N PHE A 397 -4.82 -1.62 6.63
CA PHE A 397 -3.89 -2.75 6.72
C PHE A 397 -2.50 -2.34 7.22
N LEU A 398 -1.87 -1.35 6.59
CA LEU A 398 -0.49 -0.95 6.92
C LEU A 398 -0.40 -0.28 8.29
N VAL A 399 -1.38 0.54 8.66
CA VAL A 399 -1.40 1.21 9.98
C VAL A 399 -1.60 0.18 11.08
N SER A 400 -2.58 -0.72 10.96
CA SER A 400 -2.80 -1.76 11.96
C SER A 400 -1.60 -2.70 12.09
N LEU A 401 -1.01 -3.14 10.96
CA LEU A 401 0.20 -3.94 10.94
C LEU A 401 1.37 -3.24 11.65
N GLY A 402 1.65 -1.98 11.29
CA GLY A 402 2.76 -1.23 11.87
C GLY A 402 2.58 -0.94 13.36
N VAL A 403 1.37 -0.57 13.77
CA VAL A 403 1.06 -0.30 15.19
C VAL A 403 1.15 -1.58 16.02
N TYR A 404 0.62 -2.71 15.53
CA TYR A 404 0.72 -3.98 16.23
C TYR A 404 2.18 -4.40 16.43
N TRP A 405 2.96 -4.38 15.35
CA TRP A 405 4.38 -4.69 15.40
C TRP A 405 5.14 -3.79 16.39
N ALA A 406 4.91 -2.48 16.36
CA ALA A 406 5.56 -1.54 17.27
C ALA A 406 5.18 -1.79 18.74
N LEU A 407 3.90 -2.03 19.03
CA LEU A 407 3.43 -2.32 20.39
C LEU A 407 4.01 -3.62 20.93
N CYS A 408 4.04 -4.67 20.11
CA CYS A 408 4.64 -5.96 20.50
C CYS A 408 6.17 -5.87 20.59
N LYS A 409 6.82 -4.92 19.90
CA LYS A 409 8.27 -4.69 20.06
C LYS A 409 8.60 -3.98 21.38
N VAL A 410 7.78 -3.03 21.80
CA VAL A 410 7.93 -2.30 23.07
C VAL A 410 7.50 -3.16 24.25
N SER A 411 6.44 -3.97 24.08
CA SER A 411 5.89 -4.86 25.10
C SER A 411 5.77 -6.27 24.51
N PRO A 412 6.84 -7.09 24.59
CA PRO A 412 6.88 -8.43 24.03
C PRO A 412 5.74 -9.32 24.51
N VAL A 413 5.27 -10.18 23.61
CA VAL A 413 4.22 -11.18 23.85
C VAL A 413 4.85 -12.57 23.98
N PRO A 414 4.25 -13.49 24.75
CA PRO A 414 4.73 -14.86 24.85
C PRO A 414 4.44 -15.68 23.58
N ALA A 415 4.98 -16.90 23.52
CA ALA A 415 4.87 -17.82 22.38
C ALA A 415 5.35 -17.20 21.05
N THR A 416 6.57 -16.64 21.05
CA THR A 416 7.24 -16.08 19.87
C THR A 416 8.55 -16.81 19.60
N SER A 417 8.98 -16.87 18.34
CA SER A 417 10.28 -17.41 17.96
C SER A 417 11.26 -16.32 17.52
N ASP A 418 12.54 -16.49 17.85
CA ASP A 418 13.63 -15.63 17.38
C ASP A 418 13.96 -15.86 15.90
N ARG A 419 13.51 -16.97 15.31
CA ARG A 419 13.73 -17.33 13.89
C ARG A 419 12.42 -17.75 13.24
N TRP A 420 12.39 -17.79 11.92
CA TRP A 420 11.24 -18.35 11.21
C TRP A 420 11.05 -19.81 11.61
N MET A 421 9.88 -20.18 12.13
CA MET A 421 9.57 -21.53 12.62
C MET A 421 8.08 -21.82 12.43
N GLU A 422 7.75 -22.75 11.53
CA GLU A 422 6.38 -23.26 11.35
C GLU A 422 6.35 -24.73 11.78
N VAL A 423 5.52 -25.07 12.76
CA VAL A 423 5.50 -26.40 13.43
C VAL A 423 4.57 -27.39 12.70
N GLY A 424 4.27 -27.14 11.42
CA GLY A 424 3.10 -27.68 10.73
C GLY A 424 2.93 -29.20 10.65
N GLU A 425 3.99 -30.01 10.78
CA GLU A 425 3.95 -31.48 10.66
C GLU A 425 4.10 -32.24 12.00
N ASP A 426 4.56 -31.60 13.09
CA ASP A 426 4.77 -32.26 14.40
C ASP A 426 3.49 -32.34 15.27
N LEU A 427 2.33 -32.02 14.69
CA LEU A 427 1.04 -31.97 15.40
C LEU A 427 0.32 -33.32 15.47
N GLU A 428 0.68 -34.30 14.64
CA GLU A 428 -0.02 -35.59 14.55
C GLU A 428 0.17 -36.47 15.80
N ASP A 429 1.28 -36.33 16.53
CA ASP A 429 1.60 -37.20 17.67
C ASP A 429 1.06 -36.70 19.02
N GLU A 430 0.49 -35.50 19.08
CA GLU A 430 0.33 -34.79 20.35
C GLU A 430 -1.07 -34.20 20.62
N ALA A 431 -2.02 -34.36 19.69
CA ALA A 431 -3.38 -33.82 19.77
C ALA A 431 -4.40 -34.76 20.45
N GLN A 432 -3.97 -35.65 21.36
CA GLN A 432 -4.92 -36.31 22.26
C GLN A 432 -5.15 -35.42 23.49
N PRO A 433 -6.41 -35.06 23.82
CA PRO A 433 -6.69 -34.44 25.10
C PRO A 433 -6.39 -35.49 26.17
N THR A 434 -5.39 -35.23 27.01
CA THR A 434 -5.17 -36.02 28.22
C THR A 434 -6.34 -35.77 29.14
N ASP A 435 -7.33 -36.66 29.07
CA ASP A 435 -8.30 -36.88 30.13
C ASP A 435 -7.51 -37.44 31.32
N ASP A 436 -7.06 -36.56 32.22
CA ASP A 436 -6.86 -37.00 33.59
C ASP A 436 -6.97 -35.83 34.56
N GLY A 437 -8.02 -35.90 35.38
CA GLY A 437 -8.18 -35.05 36.54
C GLY A 437 -7.24 -35.50 37.64
N SER A 438 -6.11 -34.82 37.80
CA SER A 438 -5.47 -34.71 39.11
C SER A 438 -4.84 -33.34 39.26
N TYR A 439 -5.45 -32.50 40.08
CA TYR A 439 -4.73 -31.46 40.77
C TYR A 439 -3.73 -32.17 41.69
N ASP A 440 -2.43 -31.92 41.51
CA ASP A 440 -1.45 -31.78 42.59
C ASP A 440 -0.07 -31.40 42.03
N GLU A 441 0.73 -30.87 42.95
CA GLU A 441 1.81 -29.90 42.81
C GLU A 441 3.12 -30.42 42.18
N GLU A 442 3.99 -29.46 41.84
CA GLU A 442 5.41 -29.61 41.52
C GLU A 442 5.81 -30.31 40.20
N ARG A 443 5.94 -29.49 39.15
CA ARG A 443 7.04 -29.65 38.18
C ARG A 443 7.71 -28.30 37.89
N GLU A 444 8.65 -27.93 38.77
CA GLU A 444 9.86 -27.24 38.28
C GLU A 444 10.67 -28.24 37.45
N ALA A 445 10.60 -28.14 36.13
CA ALA A 445 11.57 -28.78 35.25
C ALA A 445 11.61 -28.08 33.90
N GLY A 446 12.58 -27.16 33.78
CA GLY A 446 13.35 -26.86 32.57
C GLY A 446 12.60 -26.69 31.25
N VAL A 447 12.66 -25.46 30.72
CA VAL A 447 12.61 -25.21 29.27
C VAL A 447 13.61 -26.16 28.59
N LYS A 448 13.13 -27.26 28.03
CA LYS A 448 13.91 -28.05 27.08
C LYS A 448 13.99 -27.21 25.82
N THR A 449 15.14 -26.57 25.62
CA THR A 449 15.60 -26.20 24.28
C THR A 449 15.51 -27.44 23.40
N LEU A 450 14.60 -27.44 22.43
CA LEU A 450 14.55 -28.46 21.39
C LEU A 450 15.91 -28.49 20.68
N ASP A 451 16.46 -29.70 20.56
CA ASP A 451 17.79 -29.96 20.00
C ASP A 451 17.83 -29.57 18.51
N LYS A 452 19.00 -29.16 18.03
CA LYS A 452 19.24 -28.58 16.69
C LYS A 452 18.94 -29.52 15.50
N LYS A 453 18.37 -30.70 15.72
CA LYS A 453 18.28 -31.76 14.71
C LYS A 453 16.94 -31.91 13.99
N ASP A 454 15.88 -31.24 14.46
CA ASP A 454 14.55 -31.34 13.83
C ASP A 454 14.17 -30.13 12.96
N VAL A 455 15.15 -29.29 12.63
CA VAL A 455 14.95 -28.12 11.75
C VAL A 455 15.15 -28.52 10.30
N ARG A 456 14.06 -28.66 9.53
CA ARG A 456 14.16 -28.54 8.07
C ARG A 456 14.18 -27.05 7.71
N GLU A 457 15.35 -26.57 7.28
CA GLU A 457 15.43 -25.32 6.52
C GLU A 457 14.55 -25.44 5.28
N VAL A 458 13.43 -24.73 5.26
CA VAL A 458 12.65 -24.52 4.04
C VAL A 458 13.35 -23.40 3.27
N ASN A 459 14.28 -23.79 2.41
CA ASN A 459 14.84 -22.88 1.40
C ASN A 459 13.77 -22.65 0.32
N PHE A 460 13.45 -21.37 0.08
CA PHE A 460 12.52 -20.92 -0.96
C PHE A 460 13.00 -21.21 -2.37
#